data_AF-A0A436ECP0-F1
#
_entry.id   AF-A0A436ECP0-F1
#
_cell.length_a   1.000
_cell.length_b   1.000
_cell.length_c   1.000
_cell.angle_alpha   90.00
_cell.angle_beta   90.00
_cell.angle_gamma   90.00
#
_symmetry.space_group_name_H-M   'P 1'
#
loop_
_entity.id
_entity.type
_entity.pdbx_description
1 polymer ?
#
loop_
_entity_poly.entity_id
_entity_poly.type
_entity_poly.pdbx_seq_one_letter_code
_entity_poly.pdbx_strand_id
1 'polypeptide(L)'
;LDYKPYFYPVFGQLVGKSETDANQKISFNVTSEVRLKNTLEVALALDNSGSMTKTGTGSGQTRIDLLKTAAKQLVDTLAQQAAMIKQVDRPVQFGLVPFAASVNVGPGNGNASWMDTEGLSPVSNENFDWSTLNAADKYAQQTNGIWYKRGTGWGTDEGQMLTRFSLYRDMKVVTNHERVTNSKRVVCDEYNSNNTCKRSHDEYDYIDSYGPFASWQGCVEARPY
;
A
#
# COMPACT_ATOMS: atom_id res chain seq x y z
N LEU A 1 8.99 -19.92 48.80
CA LEU A 1 8.07 -19.46 49.88
C LEU A 1 8.19 -20.47 51.02
N ASP A 2 8.60 -20.06 52.21
CA ASP A 2 8.73 -20.97 53.36
C ASP A 2 7.35 -21.14 54.02
N TYR A 3 6.66 -22.25 53.72
CA TYR A 3 5.37 -22.53 54.33
C TYR A 3 5.57 -23.30 55.65
N LYS A 4 4.93 -22.82 56.72
CA LYS A 4 4.89 -23.48 58.02
C LYS A 4 3.46 -24.01 58.25
N PRO A 5 3.17 -25.28 57.91
CA PRO A 5 1.85 -25.82 58.14
C PRO A 5 1.63 -26.00 59.65
N TYR A 6 0.56 -25.41 60.20
CA TYR A 6 0.24 -25.50 61.62
C TYR A 6 -0.04 -26.94 62.11
N PHE A 7 -0.57 -27.81 61.24
CA PHE A 7 -0.98 -29.16 61.60
C PHE A 7 0.03 -30.25 61.23
N TYR A 8 1.03 -29.94 60.39
CA TYR A 8 2.00 -30.94 59.92
C TYR A 8 2.92 -31.45 61.03
N PRO A 9 3.44 -30.62 61.96
CA PRO A 9 4.27 -31.10 63.06
C PRO A 9 3.51 -32.04 64.00
N VAL A 10 2.28 -31.68 64.36
CA VAL A 10 1.43 -32.49 65.25
C VAL A 10 1.09 -33.83 64.58
N PHE A 11 0.72 -33.82 63.31
CA PHE A 11 0.47 -35.05 62.55
C PHE A 11 1.74 -35.91 62.44
N GLY A 12 2.89 -35.32 62.08
CA GLY A 12 4.16 -36.03 61.95
C GLY A 12 4.56 -36.78 63.23
N GLN A 13 4.38 -36.14 64.38
CA GLN A 13 4.59 -36.77 65.68
C GLN A 13 3.58 -37.90 65.95
N LEU A 14 2.31 -37.74 65.55
CA LEU A 14 1.27 -38.77 65.71
C LEU A 14 1.55 -40.05 64.90
N VAL A 15 2.21 -39.93 63.73
CA VAL A 15 2.62 -41.07 62.89
C VAL A 15 4.03 -41.57 63.23
N GLY A 16 4.61 -41.12 64.35
CA GLY A 16 5.87 -41.64 64.89
C GLY A 16 7.14 -41.00 64.33
N LYS A 17 7.08 -39.84 63.67
CA LYS A 17 8.28 -39.09 63.29
C LYS A 17 8.92 -38.41 64.51
N SER A 18 10.24 -38.25 64.47
CA SER A 18 10.96 -37.49 65.50
C SER A 18 10.53 -36.01 65.49
N GLU A 19 10.68 -35.33 66.63
CA GLU A 19 10.33 -33.91 66.76
C GLU A 19 11.08 -33.02 65.75
N THR A 20 12.32 -33.38 65.42
CA THR A 20 13.14 -32.70 64.41
C THR A 20 12.56 -32.87 63.01
N ASP A 21 12.13 -34.08 62.64
CA ASP A 21 11.58 -34.38 61.32
C ASP A 21 10.16 -33.82 61.14
N ALA A 22 9.38 -33.77 62.22
CA ALA A 22 8.04 -33.21 62.23
C ALA A 22 8.04 -31.68 62.04
N ASN A 23 9.07 -30.99 62.54
CA ASN A 23 9.25 -29.54 62.42
C ASN A 23 10.10 -29.12 61.22
N GLN A 24 10.45 -30.05 60.32
CA GLN A 24 11.25 -29.74 59.16
C GLN A 24 10.51 -28.71 58.28
N LYS A 25 11.23 -27.65 57.88
CA LYS A 25 10.70 -26.64 56.96
C LYS A 25 10.36 -27.30 55.61
N ILE A 26 9.13 -27.11 55.16
CA ILE A 26 8.71 -27.52 53.82
C ILE A 26 8.92 -26.34 52.87
N SER A 27 9.98 -26.42 52.07
CA SER A 27 10.27 -25.42 51.04
C SER A 27 9.49 -25.75 49.77
N PHE A 28 8.62 -24.84 49.35
CA PHE A 28 7.97 -24.90 48.05
C PHE A 28 8.71 -23.99 47.07
N ASN A 29 9.20 -24.58 45.98
CA ASN A 29 9.67 -23.86 44.82
C ASN A 29 8.50 -23.70 43.85
N VAL A 30 8.06 -22.46 43.67
CA VAL A 30 7.03 -22.09 42.70
C VAL A 30 7.74 -21.43 41.54
N THR A 31 7.71 -22.07 40.38
CA THR A 31 8.23 -21.51 39.14
C THR A 31 7.04 -21.11 38.27
N SER A 32 7.00 -19.85 37.84
CA SER A 32 6.10 -19.41 36.78
C SER A 32 6.90 -19.35 35.49
N GLU A 33 6.43 -20.05 34.47
CA GLU A 33 7.05 -20.05 33.14
C GLU A 33 6.05 -19.40 32.17
N VAL A 34 6.46 -18.30 31.53
CA VAL A 34 5.67 -17.65 30.48
C VAL A 34 6.16 -18.17 29.15
N ARG A 35 5.36 -19.03 28.51
CA ARG A 35 5.58 -19.42 27.11
C ARG A 35 5.03 -18.31 26.23
N LEU A 36 5.90 -17.54 25.57
CA LEU A 36 5.51 -16.66 24.49
C LEU A 36 4.79 -17.51 23.43
N LYS A 37 3.57 -17.11 23.06
CA LYS A 37 2.78 -17.80 22.04
C LYS A 37 3.57 -17.77 20.73
N ASN A 38 3.89 -18.93 20.17
CA ASN A 38 4.51 -19.02 18.84
C ASN A 38 3.43 -18.82 17.77
N THR A 39 2.79 -17.64 17.74
CA THR A 39 1.93 -17.26 16.62
C THR A 39 2.81 -16.91 15.43
N LEU A 40 2.53 -17.50 14.27
CA LEU A 40 3.25 -17.20 13.03
C LEU A 40 2.37 -16.34 12.13
N GLU A 41 2.85 -15.17 11.73
CA GLU A 41 2.20 -14.31 10.75
C GLU A 41 2.98 -14.37 9.43
N VAL A 42 2.31 -14.73 8.34
CA VAL A 42 2.93 -14.91 7.02
C VAL A 42 2.24 -14.00 6.01
N ALA A 43 3.00 -13.11 5.36
CA ALA A 43 2.52 -12.30 4.24
C ALA A 43 2.97 -12.92 2.91
N LEU A 44 2.01 -13.25 2.05
CA LEU A 44 2.24 -13.77 0.71
C LEU A 44 2.14 -12.63 -0.32
N ALA A 45 3.28 -12.09 -0.72
CA ALA A 45 3.37 -11.12 -1.82
C ALA A 45 3.46 -11.88 -3.16
N LEU A 46 2.37 -11.92 -3.93
CA LEU A 46 2.24 -12.76 -5.13
C LEU A 46 2.18 -11.91 -6.40
N ASP A 47 3.12 -12.12 -7.33
CA ASP A 47 3.14 -11.45 -8.64
C ASP A 47 1.96 -11.92 -9.50
N ASN A 48 1.15 -10.98 -10.00
CA ASN A 48 0.06 -11.20 -10.94
C ASN A 48 0.22 -10.42 -12.26
N SER A 49 1.44 -9.97 -12.57
CA SER A 49 1.78 -9.28 -13.81
C SER A 49 1.45 -10.10 -15.05
N GLY A 50 1.34 -9.44 -16.21
CA GLY A 50 1.04 -10.12 -17.48
C GLY A 50 1.98 -11.28 -17.82
N SER A 51 3.22 -11.26 -17.34
CA SER A 51 4.17 -12.36 -17.54
C SER A 51 3.73 -13.69 -16.89
N MET A 52 2.86 -13.63 -15.89
CA MET A 52 2.32 -14.78 -15.17
C MET A 52 1.29 -15.58 -15.99
N THR A 53 0.79 -15.02 -17.10
CA THR A 53 -0.04 -15.73 -18.08
C THR A 53 0.75 -16.71 -18.95
N LYS A 54 2.08 -16.59 -18.99
CA LYS A 54 2.94 -17.48 -19.80
C LYS A 54 2.97 -18.88 -19.18
N THR A 55 3.09 -19.89 -20.05
CA THR A 55 3.31 -21.27 -19.63
C THR A 55 4.62 -21.40 -18.87
N GLY A 56 4.58 -22.06 -17.71
CA GLY A 56 5.75 -22.44 -16.94
C GLY A 56 6.59 -23.45 -17.71
N THR A 57 7.91 -23.34 -17.58
CA THR A 57 8.85 -24.32 -18.14
C THR A 57 8.61 -25.70 -17.52
N GLY A 58 8.32 -26.69 -18.36
CA GLY A 58 8.24 -28.10 -17.98
C GLY A 58 6.89 -28.60 -17.44
N SER A 59 5.92 -27.75 -17.14
CA SER A 59 4.61 -28.18 -16.59
C SER A 59 3.44 -28.11 -17.57
N GLY A 60 3.54 -27.34 -18.66
CA GLY A 60 2.43 -27.10 -19.58
C GLY A 60 1.30 -26.23 -19.02
N GLN A 61 1.43 -25.75 -17.77
CA GLN A 61 0.46 -24.88 -17.10
C GLN A 61 0.93 -23.42 -17.07
N THR A 62 0.03 -22.45 -16.91
CA THR A 62 0.43 -21.05 -16.73
C THR A 62 1.18 -20.86 -15.41
N ARG A 63 2.12 -19.90 -15.36
CA ARG A 63 2.87 -19.57 -14.13
C ARG A 63 1.94 -19.15 -12.99
N ILE A 64 0.84 -18.46 -13.30
CA ILE A 64 -0.15 -18.05 -12.30
C ILE A 64 -0.87 -19.24 -11.66
N ASP A 65 -1.17 -20.29 -12.44
CA ASP A 65 -1.84 -21.49 -11.91
C ASP A 65 -0.89 -22.31 -11.03
N LEU A 66 0.38 -22.39 -11.42
CA LEU A 66 1.44 -23.00 -10.59
C LEU A 66 1.61 -22.23 -9.28
N LEU A 67 1.67 -20.90 -9.33
CA LEU A 67 1.82 -20.06 -8.15
C LEU A 67 0.64 -20.23 -7.19
N LYS A 68 -0.60 -20.23 -7.71
CA LYS A 68 -1.80 -20.50 -6.91
C LYS A 68 -1.75 -21.87 -6.25
N THR A 69 -1.29 -22.89 -6.98
CA THR A 69 -1.19 -24.27 -6.46
C THR A 69 -0.15 -24.35 -5.33
N ALA A 70 1.04 -23.80 -5.55
CA ALA A 70 2.11 -23.77 -4.55
C ALA A 70 1.71 -22.95 -3.31
N ALA A 71 1.07 -21.79 -3.48
CA ALA A 71 0.60 -20.96 -2.37
C ALA A 71 -0.48 -21.68 -1.54
N LYS A 72 -1.41 -22.39 -2.19
CA LYS A 72 -2.40 -23.23 -1.48
C LYS A 72 -1.73 -24.34 -0.69
N GLN A 73 -0.79 -25.07 -1.31
CA GLN A 73 -0.04 -26.12 -0.62
C GLN A 73 0.72 -25.60 0.59
N LEU A 74 1.32 -24.40 0.51
CA LEU A 74 1.99 -23.76 1.63
C LEU A 74 1.01 -23.43 2.77
N VAL A 75 -0.12 -22.80 2.45
CA VAL A 75 -1.17 -22.47 3.42
C VAL A 75 -1.70 -23.73 4.08
N ASP A 76 -2.01 -24.77 3.31
CA ASP A 76 -2.53 -26.04 3.80
C ASP A 76 -1.52 -26.73 4.74
N THR A 77 -0.23 -26.75 4.36
CA THR A 77 0.84 -27.35 5.17
C THR A 77 1.00 -26.64 6.50
N LEU A 78 1.04 -25.31 6.50
CA LEU A 78 1.18 -24.51 7.71
C LEU A 78 -0.08 -24.54 8.57
N ALA A 79 -1.28 -24.57 7.97
CA ALA A 79 -2.54 -24.71 8.68
C ALA A 79 -2.64 -26.08 9.40
N GLN A 80 -2.17 -27.16 8.78
CA GLN A 80 -2.10 -28.48 9.43
C GLN A 80 -1.16 -28.46 10.65
N GLN A 81 0.00 -27.80 10.54
CA GLN A 81 0.91 -27.63 11.68
C GLN A 81 0.29 -26.77 12.79
N ALA A 82 -0.42 -25.71 12.40
CA ALA A 82 -1.14 -24.81 13.30
C ALA A 82 -2.22 -25.55 14.12
N ALA A 83 -2.94 -26.48 13.50
CA ALA A 83 -3.99 -27.28 14.15
C ALA A 83 -3.47 -28.17 15.29
N MET A 84 -2.16 -28.50 15.29
CA MET A 84 -1.53 -29.23 16.39
C MET A 84 -1.29 -28.35 17.62
N ILE A 85 -1.35 -27.01 17.49
CA ILE A 85 -1.12 -26.04 18.55
C ILE A 85 -2.46 -25.61 19.18
N LYS A 86 -2.94 -26.38 20.16
CA LYS A 86 -4.27 -26.16 20.77
C LYS A 86 -4.35 -25.07 21.85
N GLN A 87 -3.20 -24.55 22.31
CA GLN A 87 -3.12 -23.62 23.45
C GLN A 87 -3.00 -22.14 23.03
N VAL A 88 -3.00 -21.86 21.72
CA VAL A 88 -2.79 -20.53 21.17
C VAL A 88 -3.97 -20.18 20.28
N ASP A 89 -4.62 -19.07 20.56
CA ASP A 89 -5.61 -18.50 19.64
C ASP A 89 -4.90 -17.97 18.39
N ARG A 90 -5.44 -18.29 17.21
CA ARG A 90 -4.85 -17.96 15.88
C ARG A 90 -3.35 -18.30 15.79
N PRO A 91 -2.96 -19.59 15.86
CA PRO A 91 -1.55 -19.98 15.87
C PRO A 91 -0.81 -19.65 14.56
N VAL A 92 -1.52 -19.54 13.44
CA VAL A 92 -0.98 -19.06 12.17
C VAL A 92 -1.97 -18.11 11.50
N GLN A 93 -1.49 -16.96 11.01
CA GLN A 93 -2.26 -15.99 10.25
C GLN A 93 -1.59 -15.71 8.90
N PHE A 94 -2.41 -15.56 7.87
CA PHE A 94 -1.95 -15.26 6.51
C PHE A 94 -2.47 -13.91 6.04
N GLY A 95 -1.57 -13.08 5.51
CA GLY A 95 -1.88 -11.95 4.66
C GLY A 95 -1.62 -12.30 3.20
N LEU A 96 -2.47 -11.85 2.29
CA LEU A 96 -2.28 -12.00 0.85
C LEU A 96 -2.17 -10.63 0.20
N VAL A 97 -1.09 -10.42 -0.54
CA VAL A 97 -0.79 -9.17 -1.24
C VAL A 97 -0.54 -9.49 -2.71
N PRO A 98 -1.58 -9.52 -3.56
CA PRO A 98 -1.38 -9.66 -4.99
C PRO A 98 -0.82 -8.35 -5.55
N PHE A 99 0.29 -8.41 -6.29
CA PHE A 99 0.95 -7.23 -6.84
C PHE A 99 1.35 -7.42 -8.30
N ALA A 100 1.35 -6.33 -9.06
CA ALA A 100 2.07 -6.22 -10.33
C ALA A 100 2.99 -4.99 -10.27
N ALA A 101 2.54 -3.86 -10.83
CA ALA A 101 3.19 -2.58 -10.58
C ALA A 101 2.72 -1.95 -9.25
N SER A 102 1.47 -2.24 -8.87
CA SER A 102 0.84 -1.77 -7.64
C SER A 102 -0.08 -2.85 -7.07
N VAL A 103 -0.42 -2.72 -5.78
CA VAL A 103 -1.35 -3.63 -5.08
C VAL A 103 -2.77 -3.11 -5.26
N ASN A 104 -3.61 -3.84 -6.00
CA ASN A 104 -5.00 -3.42 -6.18
C ASN A 104 -5.83 -3.71 -4.90
N VAL A 105 -6.25 -2.65 -4.21
CA VAL A 105 -7.10 -2.67 -3.01
C VAL A 105 -8.57 -2.42 -3.30
N GLY A 106 -8.96 -2.22 -4.56
CA GLY A 106 -10.34 -2.00 -4.99
C GLY A 106 -10.77 -0.53 -5.05
N PRO A 107 -11.67 -0.16 -5.97
CA PRO A 107 -12.02 1.23 -6.26
C PRO A 107 -12.68 1.97 -5.08
N GLY A 108 -13.38 1.26 -4.19
CA GLY A 108 -14.04 1.85 -3.03
C GLY A 108 -13.10 2.30 -1.90
N ASN A 109 -11.83 1.92 -1.95
CA ASN A 109 -10.90 2.10 -0.84
C ASN A 109 -9.98 3.32 -0.95
N GLY A 110 -10.16 4.19 -1.95
CA GLY A 110 -9.30 5.36 -2.15
C GLY A 110 -9.28 6.36 -0.98
N ASN A 111 -10.35 6.39 -0.17
CA ASN A 111 -10.47 7.23 1.03
C ASN A 111 -10.55 6.41 2.33
N ALA A 112 -10.15 5.14 2.30
CA ALA A 112 -10.22 4.30 3.48
C ALA A 112 -9.26 4.82 4.58
N SER A 113 -9.65 4.74 5.85
CA SER A 113 -8.87 5.31 6.96
C SER A 113 -7.50 4.68 7.18
N TRP A 114 -7.27 3.50 6.62
CA TRP A 114 -5.99 2.79 6.66
C TRP A 114 -5.07 3.16 5.49
N MET A 115 -5.53 3.98 4.53
CA MET A 115 -4.74 4.51 3.43
C MET A 115 -4.04 5.81 3.82
N ASP A 116 -2.78 5.95 3.41
CA ASP A 116 -2.05 7.21 3.48
C ASP A 116 -2.45 8.14 2.33
N THR A 117 -3.60 8.81 2.46
CA THR A 117 -4.11 9.76 1.46
C THR A 117 -3.39 11.10 1.47
N GLU A 118 -2.73 11.43 2.59
CA GLU A 118 -2.03 12.69 2.84
C GLU A 118 -0.54 12.62 2.51
N GLY A 119 0.00 11.43 2.24
CA GLY A 119 1.41 11.23 1.88
C GLY A 119 2.37 11.41 3.05
N LEU A 120 1.90 11.15 4.28
CA LEU A 120 2.67 11.28 5.53
C LEU A 120 3.79 10.24 5.62
N SER A 121 3.59 9.05 5.03
CA SER A 121 4.62 8.03 5.00
C SER A 121 5.79 8.48 4.11
N PRO A 122 7.05 8.34 4.55
CA PRO A 122 8.20 8.60 3.68
C PRO A 122 8.16 7.78 2.38
N VAL A 123 7.60 6.57 2.42
CA VAL A 123 7.45 5.68 1.26
C VAL A 123 6.56 6.30 0.17
N SER A 124 5.59 7.12 0.56
CA SER A 124 4.72 7.86 -0.39
C SER A 124 5.51 8.84 -1.26
N ASN A 125 6.73 9.22 -0.83
CA ASN A 125 7.60 10.21 -1.46
C ASN A 125 8.90 9.61 -2.00
N GLU A 126 9.10 8.28 -1.90
CA GLU A 126 10.37 7.61 -2.23
C GLU A 126 10.84 7.88 -3.69
N ASN A 127 9.90 8.07 -4.60
CA ASN A 127 10.17 8.33 -6.02
C ASN A 127 9.88 9.79 -6.45
N PHE A 128 9.56 10.67 -5.49
CA PHE A 128 9.15 12.05 -5.76
C PHE A 128 9.89 13.03 -4.85
N ASP A 129 10.88 13.73 -5.41
CA ASP A 129 11.52 14.84 -4.71
C ASP A 129 10.74 16.14 -4.97
N TRP A 130 9.78 16.42 -4.10
CA TRP A 130 8.94 17.61 -4.18
C TRP A 130 9.70 18.91 -3.97
N SER A 131 10.88 18.87 -3.34
CA SER A 131 11.68 20.09 -3.10
C SER A 131 12.17 20.72 -4.41
N THR A 132 12.23 19.93 -5.49
CA THR A 132 12.57 20.40 -6.84
C THR A 132 11.47 21.25 -7.48
N LEU A 133 10.23 21.21 -6.96
CA LEU A 133 9.15 22.08 -7.38
C LEU A 133 9.26 23.42 -6.64
N ASN A 134 10.05 24.35 -7.16
CA ASN A 134 10.42 25.59 -6.46
C ASN A 134 10.31 26.87 -7.33
N ALA A 135 9.40 26.89 -8.30
CA ALA A 135 9.19 28.10 -9.11
C ALA A 135 8.56 29.23 -8.28
N ALA A 136 8.84 30.49 -8.65
CA ALA A 136 8.48 31.67 -7.87
C ALA A 136 6.98 31.77 -7.53
N ASP A 137 6.12 31.38 -8.47
CA ASP A 137 4.66 31.39 -8.35
C ASP A 137 4.05 29.99 -8.33
N LYS A 138 4.86 28.93 -8.36
CA LYS A 138 4.41 27.54 -8.39
C LYS A 138 5.41 26.60 -7.73
N TYR A 139 5.27 26.41 -6.42
CA TYR A 139 6.19 25.61 -5.63
C TYR A 139 5.45 24.62 -4.71
N ALA A 140 6.18 23.63 -4.23
CA ALA A 140 5.75 22.73 -3.19
C ALA A 140 6.27 23.23 -1.83
N GLN A 141 5.42 23.16 -0.82
CA GLN A 141 5.79 23.51 0.55
C GLN A 141 5.33 22.42 1.50
N GLN A 142 6.21 21.99 2.40
CA GLN A 142 5.84 21.05 3.45
C GLN A 142 5.27 21.78 4.67
N THR A 143 4.17 21.28 5.22
CA THR A 143 3.58 21.75 6.48
C THR A 143 3.09 20.54 7.25
N ASN A 144 3.54 20.35 8.49
CA ASN A 144 3.20 19.19 9.33
C ASN A 144 3.46 17.83 8.65
N GLY A 145 4.54 17.72 7.85
CA GLY A 145 4.89 16.50 7.14
C GLY A 145 4.18 16.32 5.80
N ILE A 146 3.10 17.06 5.53
CA ILE A 146 2.33 17.00 4.28
C ILE A 146 2.86 18.02 3.30
N TRP A 147 3.04 17.62 2.04
CA TRP A 147 3.39 18.53 0.96
C TRP A 147 2.14 19.20 0.40
N TYR A 148 2.24 20.48 0.08
CA TYR A 148 1.15 21.25 -0.49
C TYR A 148 1.58 22.05 -1.72
N LYS A 149 0.63 22.22 -2.63
CA LYS A 149 0.71 23.14 -3.76
C LYS A 149 0.60 24.59 -3.27
N ARG A 150 1.60 25.42 -3.54
CA ARG A 150 1.67 26.83 -3.14
C ARG A 150 2.04 27.75 -4.28
N GLY A 151 1.43 28.93 -4.30
CA GLY A 151 1.64 29.94 -5.32
C GLY A 151 0.50 29.95 -6.36
N THR A 152 0.27 31.14 -6.92
CA THR A 152 -0.85 31.42 -7.83
C THR A 152 -0.79 30.64 -9.14
N GLY A 153 0.39 30.12 -9.53
CA GLY A 153 0.60 29.28 -10.70
C GLY A 153 -0.04 27.88 -10.60
N TRP A 154 -0.58 27.51 -9.44
CA TRP A 154 -1.46 26.34 -9.30
C TRP A 154 -2.93 26.64 -9.61
N GLY A 155 -3.32 27.92 -9.72
CA GLY A 155 -4.70 28.33 -10.00
C GLY A 155 -5.68 27.78 -8.97
N THR A 156 -6.72 27.09 -9.41
CA THR A 156 -7.75 26.51 -8.53
C THR A 156 -7.24 25.39 -7.63
N ASP A 157 -6.07 24.83 -7.92
CA ASP A 157 -5.47 23.75 -7.13
C ASP A 157 -4.49 24.27 -6.06
N GLU A 158 -4.31 25.59 -5.96
CA GLU A 158 -3.54 26.18 -4.88
C GLU A 158 -4.12 25.78 -3.51
N GLY A 159 -3.24 25.42 -2.58
CA GLY A 159 -3.65 25.00 -1.25
C GLY A 159 -3.91 23.49 -1.12
N GLN A 160 -4.11 22.76 -2.21
CA GLN A 160 -4.34 21.32 -2.16
C GLN A 160 -3.06 20.55 -1.78
N MET A 161 -3.25 19.38 -1.18
CA MET A 161 -2.17 18.45 -0.86
C MET A 161 -1.52 17.92 -2.13
N LEU A 162 -0.21 17.73 -2.05
CA LEU A 162 0.66 17.19 -3.08
C LEU A 162 1.05 15.78 -2.66
N THR A 163 0.38 14.80 -3.23
CA THR A 163 0.55 13.38 -2.91
C THR A 163 0.58 12.57 -4.21
N ARG A 164 0.94 11.28 -4.13
CA ARG A 164 0.86 10.42 -5.32
C ARG A 164 -0.57 10.36 -5.88
N PHE A 165 -1.59 10.48 -5.03
CA PHE A 165 -2.99 10.59 -5.46
C PHE A 165 -3.29 11.90 -6.21
N SER A 166 -2.77 13.03 -5.73
CA SER A 166 -2.96 14.31 -6.42
C SER A 166 -2.28 14.30 -7.78
N LEU A 167 -1.08 13.72 -7.90
CA LEU A 167 -0.39 13.60 -9.20
C LEU A 167 -1.24 12.89 -10.25
N TYR A 168 -1.81 11.73 -9.92
CA TYR A 168 -2.67 11.02 -10.87
C TYR A 168 -3.92 11.81 -11.26
N ARG A 169 -4.49 12.59 -10.33
CA ARG A 169 -5.61 13.48 -10.63
C ARG A 169 -5.20 14.68 -11.48
N ASP A 170 -3.97 15.17 -11.28
CA ASP A 170 -3.41 16.31 -11.99
C ASP A 170 -2.96 15.94 -13.41
N MET A 171 -2.66 14.66 -13.66
CA MET A 171 -2.46 14.12 -15.00
C MET A 171 -3.79 14.21 -15.77
N LYS A 172 -3.90 15.26 -16.59
CA LYS A 172 -5.04 15.50 -17.47
C LYS A 172 -4.66 15.25 -18.91
N VAL A 173 -5.61 14.77 -19.70
CA VAL A 173 -5.48 14.61 -21.15
C VAL A 173 -6.47 15.50 -21.87
N VAL A 174 -6.13 15.90 -23.10
CA VAL A 174 -7.09 16.54 -24.00
C VAL A 174 -8.16 15.50 -24.33
N THR A 175 -9.37 15.72 -23.84
CA THR A 175 -10.52 14.84 -24.11
C THR A 175 -11.32 15.29 -25.31
N ASN A 176 -11.19 16.57 -25.68
CA ASN A 176 -11.89 17.15 -26.81
C ASN A 176 -11.05 18.29 -27.40
N HIS A 177 -11.01 18.37 -28.72
CA HIS A 177 -10.30 19.40 -29.47
C HIS A 177 -11.30 20.01 -30.46
N GLU A 178 -11.93 21.10 -30.06
CA GLU A 178 -13.00 21.72 -30.84
C GLU A 178 -12.51 22.96 -31.57
N ARG A 179 -12.84 23.03 -32.86
CA ARG A 179 -12.62 24.24 -33.66
C ARG A 179 -13.59 25.32 -33.21
N VAL A 180 -13.06 26.51 -32.91
CA VAL A 180 -13.88 27.67 -32.57
C VAL A 180 -14.73 28.08 -33.76
N THR A 181 -16.04 28.24 -33.54
CA THR A 181 -16.93 28.69 -34.61
C THR A 181 -16.54 30.09 -35.04
N ASN A 182 -16.47 30.34 -36.35
CA ASN A 182 -16.05 31.61 -36.95
C ASN A 182 -14.59 32.06 -36.70
N SER A 183 -13.68 31.16 -36.29
CA SER A 183 -12.25 31.49 -36.12
C SER A 183 -11.39 31.42 -37.39
N LYS A 184 -12.02 31.36 -38.56
CA LYS A 184 -11.29 31.26 -39.84
C LYS A 184 -10.47 32.52 -40.09
N ARG A 185 -9.16 32.40 -40.17
CA ARG A 185 -8.26 33.45 -40.65
C ARG A 185 -7.46 32.96 -41.86
N VAL A 186 -7.32 33.82 -42.87
CA VAL A 186 -6.51 33.51 -44.06
C VAL A 186 -5.11 34.05 -43.80
N VAL A 187 -4.12 33.17 -43.76
CA VAL A 187 -2.72 33.53 -43.56
C VAL A 187 -1.98 33.40 -44.88
N CYS A 188 -1.22 34.43 -45.23
CA CYS A 188 -0.41 34.42 -46.44
C CYS A 188 0.95 33.79 -46.18
N ASP A 189 1.28 32.74 -46.91
CA ASP A 189 2.55 32.00 -46.82
C ASP A 189 3.63 32.62 -47.71
N GLU A 190 3.25 33.18 -48.86
CA GLU A 190 4.18 33.78 -49.82
C GLU A 190 3.62 35.08 -50.40
N TYR A 191 4.47 36.10 -50.45
CA TYR A 191 4.14 37.41 -51.01
C TYR A 191 4.79 37.59 -52.39
N ASN A 192 4.06 38.24 -53.30
CA ASN A 192 4.61 38.75 -54.56
C ASN A 192 5.51 39.97 -54.31
N SER A 193 6.32 40.34 -55.30
CA SER A 193 7.18 41.54 -55.25
C SER A 193 6.43 42.86 -55.07
N ASN A 194 5.11 42.87 -55.31
CA ASN A 194 4.21 44.01 -55.05
C ASN A 194 3.48 43.91 -53.71
N ASN A 195 3.95 43.09 -52.77
CA ASN A 195 3.35 42.81 -51.45
C ASN A 195 1.92 42.24 -51.48
N THR A 196 1.44 41.73 -52.62
CA THR A 196 0.17 41.00 -52.68
C THR A 196 0.37 39.53 -52.33
N CYS A 197 -0.63 38.91 -51.71
CA CYS A 197 -0.52 37.50 -51.34
C CYS A 197 -0.54 36.59 -52.59
N LYS A 198 0.43 35.69 -52.70
CA LYS A 198 0.57 34.73 -53.80
C LYS A 198 0.06 33.35 -53.44
N ARG A 199 0.33 32.91 -52.21
CA ARG A 199 -0.08 31.61 -51.66
C ARG A 199 -0.53 31.81 -50.22
N SER A 200 -1.66 31.21 -49.88
CA SER A 200 -2.27 31.32 -48.56
C SER A 200 -2.94 30.02 -48.14
N HIS A 201 -3.09 29.84 -46.84
CA HIS A 201 -3.89 28.79 -46.24
C HIS A 201 -4.89 29.34 -45.23
N ASP A 202 -5.88 28.53 -44.91
CA ASP A 202 -6.84 28.82 -43.86
C ASP A 202 -6.30 28.28 -42.52
N GLU A 203 -6.22 29.14 -41.52
CA GLU A 203 -5.90 28.79 -40.14
C GLU A 203 -7.15 28.96 -39.27
N TYR A 204 -7.25 28.15 -38.21
CA TYR A 204 -8.39 28.12 -37.29
C TYR A 204 -7.90 28.12 -35.85
N ASP A 205 -8.62 28.82 -34.98
CA ASP A 205 -8.43 28.69 -33.53
C ASP A 205 -9.19 27.45 -33.01
N TYR A 206 -8.59 26.79 -32.01
CA TYR A 206 -9.11 25.61 -31.36
C TYR A 206 -9.15 25.80 -29.84
N ILE A 207 -10.12 25.16 -29.19
CA ILE A 207 -10.24 25.09 -27.73
C ILE A 207 -10.12 23.63 -27.31
N ASP A 208 -9.16 23.36 -26.43
CA ASP A 208 -8.97 22.06 -25.80
C ASP A 208 -9.78 21.97 -24.51
N SER A 209 -10.50 20.86 -24.35
CA SER A 209 -11.05 20.45 -23.06
C SER A 209 -10.17 19.38 -22.44
N TYR A 210 -9.91 19.49 -21.13
CA TYR A 210 -9.06 18.57 -20.40
C TYR A 210 -9.87 17.73 -19.42
N GLY A 211 -9.67 16.41 -19.44
CA GLY A 211 -10.27 15.47 -18.49
C GLY A 211 -9.20 14.64 -17.76
N PRO A 212 -9.58 13.86 -16.74
CA PRO A 212 -8.63 13.02 -16.00
C PRO A 212 -8.06 11.93 -16.91
N PHE A 213 -6.74 11.68 -16.82
CA PHE A 213 -6.07 10.60 -17.56
C PHE A 213 -6.63 9.22 -17.20
N ALA A 214 -6.94 9.00 -15.92
CA ALA A 214 -7.50 7.76 -15.43
C ALA A 214 -8.41 8.00 -14.22
N SER A 215 -9.34 7.07 -13.99
CA SER A 215 -10.10 7.01 -12.75
C SER A 215 -9.45 6.03 -11.78
N TRP A 216 -9.60 6.29 -10.48
CA TRP A 216 -9.13 5.36 -9.45
C TRP A 216 -9.86 4.02 -9.55
N GLN A 217 -9.10 2.94 -9.77
CA GLN A 217 -9.62 1.57 -9.81
C GLN A 217 -9.09 0.70 -8.65
N GLY A 218 -8.57 1.33 -7.60
CA GLY A 218 -8.06 0.65 -6.41
C GLY A 218 -6.54 0.49 -6.33
N CYS A 219 -5.73 1.47 -6.77
CA CYS A 219 -4.29 1.34 -7.02
C CYS A 219 -3.98 0.58 -8.32
N VAL A 220 -4.54 1.00 -9.44
CA VAL A 220 -3.99 0.62 -10.75
C VAL A 220 -3.39 1.89 -11.33
N GLU A 221 -2.06 1.92 -11.41
CA GLU A 221 -1.38 2.57 -12.52
C GLU A 221 -2.06 2.07 -13.79
N ALA A 222 -3.01 2.86 -14.31
CA ALA A 222 -3.54 2.62 -15.64
C ALA A 222 -2.32 2.66 -16.58
N ARG A 223 -1.90 1.49 -17.06
CA ARG A 223 -0.86 1.43 -18.08
C ARG A 223 -1.39 2.18 -19.29
N PRO A 224 -0.68 3.22 -19.77
CA PRO A 224 -0.97 3.76 -21.10
C PRO A 224 -0.88 2.58 -22.08
N TYR A 225 -1.93 2.40 -22.87
CA TYR A 225 -1.96 1.44 -23.97
C TYR A 225 -1.21 2.00 -25.17
#